data_AF-A0A6P6R7C2-F1
#
_entry.id   AF-A0A6P6R7C2-F1
#
_cell.length_a   1.000
_cell.length_b   1.000
_cell.length_c   1.000
_cell.angle_alpha   90.00
_cell.angle_beta   90.00
_cell.angle_gamma   90.00
#
_symmetry.space_group_name_H-M   'P 1'
#
loop_
_entity.id
_entity.type
_entity.pdbx_description
1 polymer ?
#
loop_
_entity_poly.entity_id
_entity_poly.type
_entity_poly.pdbx_seq_one_letter_code
_entity_poly.pdbx_strand_id
1 'polypeptide(L)'
;MAGSPPTRLVERIFFKLLSQSESDQEELYSIAEQESHNCLAYMNEEKKEGLRHLSTTLQVYLSEENHDLSLFPPGLDPISLLARVTCNCFGISDGELQVVGVGLYPRRLTISYTDILATSKERRSQVWEELLQESQALLHRYADVIPGRNFYVLRLLNLAMDACISLDDYEYSNRALESYKFYFSDPHLFRAVELLWVGKLQHYLSRLEEAQGSFTQAYDIMKVTHGTACTQTNEVRRKLSKCQTELGRV
;
A
#
# COMPACT_ATOMS: atom_id res chain seq x y z
N MET A 1 12.05 -17.79 9.31
CA MET A 1 11.75 -16.38 9.71
C MET A 1 10.99 -15.71 8.57
N ALA A 2 10.31 -14.57 8.77
CA ALA A 2 9.69 -13.85 7.67
C ALA A 2 10.70 -12.87 7.05
N GLY A 3 11.09 -13.06 5.78
CA GLY A 3 12.04 -12.19 5.09
C GLY A 3 11.47 -10.79 4.88
N SER A 4 12.35 -9.79 4.75
CA SER A 4 11.91 -8.43 4.44
C SER A 4 11.22 -8.38 3.06
N PRO A 5 10.28 -7.44 2.80
CA PRO A 5 9.60 -7.36 1.51
C PRO A 5 10.54 -7.28 0.29
N PRO A 6 11.65 -6.51 0.32
CA PRO A 6 12.65 -6.53 -0.77
C PRO A 6 13.33 -7.88 -0.96
N THR A 7 13.67 -8.59 0.13
CA THR A 7 14.29 -9.92 0.06
C THR A 7 13.37 -10.92 -0.61
N ARG A 8 12.09 -10.94 -0.22
CA ARG A 8 11.06 -11.84 -0.78
C ARG A 8 10.75 -11.52 -2.25
N LEU A 9 10.76 -10.24 -2.62
CA LEU A 9 10.57 -9.83 -4.00
C LEU A 9 11.76 -10.27 -4.87
N VAL A 10 13.00 -10.13 -4.39
CA VAL A 10 14.20 -10.62 -5.07
C VAL A 10 14.22 -12.13 -5.20
N GLU A 11 13.84 -12.85 -4.16
CA GLU A 11 13.68 -14.31 -4.17
C GLU A 11 12.66 -14.75 -5.24
N ARG A 12 11.50 -14.09 -5.34
CA ARG A 12 10.52 -14.38 -6.41
C ARG A 12 11.04 -14.06 -7.81
N ILE A 13 11.77 -12.96 -7.95
CA ILE A 13 12.44 -12.65 -9.22
C ILE A 13 13.37 -13.82 -9.54
N PHE A 14 14.24 -14.21 -8.62
CA PHE A 14 15.18 -15.31 -8.78
C PHE A 14 14.49 -16.64 -9.17
N PHE A 15 13.42 -17.05 -8.49
CA PHE A 15 12.68 -18.26 -8.88
C PHE A 15 12.02 -18.16 -10.24
N LYS A 16 11.49 -16.98 -10.59
CA LYS A 16 10.98 -16.74 -11.94
C LYS A 16 12.09 -16.80 -13.00
N LEU A 17 13.32 -16.39 -12.67
CA LEU A 17 14.49 -16.54 -13.53
C LEU A 17 14.86 -18.01 -13.76
N LEU A 18 14.68 -18.87 -12.76
CA LEU A 18 15.00 -20.30 -12.86
C LEU A 18 13.98 -21.10 -13.69
N SER A 19 12.74 -20.63 -13.83
CA SER A 19 11.66 -21.35 -14.54
C SER A 19 11.67 -21.28 -16.08
N GLN A 20 12.65 -20.58 -16.69
CA GLN A 20 13.00 -20.50 -18.13
C GLN A 20 11.87 -20.76 -19.17
N SER A 21 11.19 -19.70 -19.63
CA SER A 21 10.51 -19.66 -20.94
C SER A 21 11.13 -18.58 -21.85
N GLU A 22 11.03 -18.71 -23.18
CA GLU A 22 11.61 -17.74 -24.15
C GLU A 22 11.04 -16.32 -24.01
N SER A 23 9.84 -16.16 -23.42
CA SER A 23 9.26 -14.86 -23.07
C SER A 23 10.02 -14.16 -21.93
N ASP A 24 10.65 -14.91 -21.03
CA ASP A 24 11.30 -14.39 -19.82
C ASP A 24 12.70 -13.78 -20.11
N GLN A 25 13.26 -13.96 -21.32
CA GLN A 25 14.59 -13.43 -21.67
C GLN A 25 14.60 -11.96 -22.12
N GLU A 26 13.60 -11.48 -22.89
CA GLU A 26 13.44 -10.03 -23.16
C GLU A 26 13.15 -9.25 -21.87
N GLU A 27 12.52 -9.91 -20.90
CA GLU A 27 12.16 -9.37 -19.58
C GLU A 27 13.39 -9.16 -18.67
N LEU A 28 14.32 -10.11 -18.70
CA LEU A 28 15.64 -10.03 -18.06
C LEU A 28 16.44 -8.83 -18.57
N TYR A 29 16.48 -8.63 -19.89
CA TYR A 29 17.13 -7.45 -20.48
C TYR A 29 16.47 -6.16 -20.00
N SER A 30 15.14 -6.09 -19.86
CA SER A 30 14.47 -4.88 -19.34
C SER A 30 14.75 -4.58 -17.86
N ILE A 31 14.96 -5.59 -16.99
CA ILE A 31 15.34 -5.37 -15.57
C ILE A 31 16.84 -5.05 -15.46
N ALA A 32 17.66 -5.66 -16.32
CA ALA A 32 19.10 -5.40 -16.44
C ALA A 32 19.40 -4.01 -17.06
N GLU A 33 18.55 -3.54 -17.99
CA GLU A 33 18.62 -2.24 -18.66
C GLU A 33 17.80 -1.14 -17.99
N GLN A 34 16.91 -1.48 -17.03
CA GLN A 34 16.25 -0.47 -16.22
C GLN A 34 17.34 0.42 -15.63
N GLU A 35 17.38 1.67 -16.07
CA GLU A 35 18.39 2.67 -15.74
C GLU A 35 18.32 3.01 -14.24
N SER A 36 18.80 2.10 -13.41
CA SER A 36 19.49 2.50 -12.20
C SER A 36 20.81 3.11 -12.66
N HIS A 37 20.80 4.37 -13.11
CA HIS A 37 22.02 5.15 -13.33
C HIS A 37 22.90 5.02 -12.09
N ASN A 38 23.84 4.08 -12.11
CA ASN A 38 24.81 3.84 -11.05
C ASN A 38 24.24 4.00 -9.62
N CYS A 39 23.04 3.45 -9.32
CA CYS A 39 22.35 3.72 -8.04
C CYS A 39 23.24 3.40 -6.83
N LEU A 40 24.05 2.34 -6.93
CA LEU A 40 25.07 2.00 -5.94
C LEU A 40 26.12 3.09 -5.73
N ALA A 41 26.54 3.82 -6.77
CA ALA A 41 27.50 4.92 -6.65
C ALA A 41 26.92 6.16 -5.96
N TYR A 42 25.61 6.37 -6.03
CA TYR A 42 24.92 7.48 -5.35
C TYR A 42 24.42 7.13 -3.94
N MET A 43 24.46 5.86 -3.54
CA MET A 43 24.09 5.43 -2.20
C MET A 43 25.19 5.78 -1.18
N ASN A 44 24.77 6.24 0.00
CA ASN A 44 25.67 6.42 1.14
C ASN A 44 26.06 5.03 1.73
N GLU A 45 27.11 5.01 2.57
CA GLU A 45 27.59 3.76 3.16
C GLU A 45 26.55 3.05 4.04
N GLU A 46 25.69 3.80 4.71
CA GLU A 46 24.58 3.23 5.50
C GLU A 46 23.62 2.41 4.62
N LYS A 47 23.19 2.96 3.48
CA LYS A 47 22.33 2.24 2.53
C LYS A 47 23.03 1.01 1.96
N LYS A 48 24.32 1.12 1.62
CA LYS A 48 25.10 -0.03 1.13
C LYS A 48 25.23 -1.13 2.18
N GLU A 49 25.42 -0.75 3.44
CA GLU A 49 25.46 -1.69 4.55
C GLU A 49 24.11 -2.38 4.76
N GLY A 50 23.01 -1.64 4.64
CA GLY A 50 21.66 -2.20 4.62
C GLY A 50 21.47 -3.23 3.49
N LEU A 51 21.96 -2.93 2.28
CA LEU A 51 21.91 -3.88 1.15
C LEU A 51 22.75 -5.15 1.41
N ARG A 52 23.92 -5.03 2.05
CA ARG A 52 24.73 -6.20 2.45
C ARG A 52 23.96 -7.09 3.43
N HIS A 53 23.31 -6.49 4.43
CA HIS A 53 22.46 -7.25 5.37
C HIS A 53 21.30 -7.96 4.66
N LEU A 54 20.64 -7.28 3.72
CA LEU A 54 19.57 -7.89 2.91
C LEU A 54 20.09 -9.02 2.02
N SER A 55 21.30 -8.89 1.49
CA SER A 55 21.96 -9.94 0.68
C SER A 55 22.29 -11.18 1.51
N THR A 56 22.84 -11.00 2.72
CA THR A 56 23.09 -12.11 3.64
C THR A 56 21.78 -12.79 4.02
N THR A 57 20.73 -12.00 4.27
CA THR A 57 19.39 -12.52 4.58
C THR A 57 18.84 -13.35 3.42
N LEU A 58 18.95 -12.85 2.18
CA LEU A 58 18.55 -13.57 0.97
C LEU A 58 19.30 -14.90 0.83
N GLN A 59 20.61 -14.91 1.10
CA GLN A 59 21.43 -16.11 1.04
C GLN A 59 20.95 -17.19 2.02
N VAL A 60 20.57 -16.78 3.25
CA VAL A 60 19.99 -17.69 4.24
C VAL A 60 18.67 -18.28 3.72
N TYR A 61 17.76 -17.46 3.18
CA TYR A 61 16.49 -17.95 2.62
C TYR A 61 16.70 -18.96 1.48
N LEU A 62 17.54 -18.64 0.50
CA LEU A 62 17.79 -19.53 -0.63
C LEU A 62 18.47 -20.84 -0.19
N SER A 63 19.34 -20.79 0.83
CA SER A 63 19.96 -21.98 1.41
C SER A 63 18.96 -22.91 2.10
N GLU A 64 17.90 -22.38 2.71
CA GLU A 64 16.80 -23.18 3.27
C GLU A 64 16.00 -23.89 2.16
N GLU A 65 15.90 -23.29 0.98
CA GLU A 65 15.20 -23.85 -0.19
C GLU A 65 16.10 -24.69 -1.13
N ASN A 66 17.32 -25.07 -0.71
CA ASN A 66 18.33 -25.82 -1.50
C ASN A 66 18.77 -25.13 -2.81
N HIS A 67 18.63 -23.82 -2.92
CA HIS A 67 19.11 -23.06 -4.08
C HIS A 67 20.35 -22.25 -3.71
N ASP A 68 21.34 -22.24 -4.60
CA ASP A 68 22.57 -21.48 -4.39
C ASP A 68 22.57 -20.18 -5.22
N LEU A 69 23.16 -19.13 -4.68
CA LEU A 69 23.33 -17.84 -5.35
C LEU A 69 24.15 -17.95 -6.64
N SER A 70 24.89 -19.04 -6.82
CA SER A 70 25.60 -19.39 -8.05
C SER A 70 24.68 -19.63 -9.27
N LEU A 71 23.37 -19.78 -9.05
CA LEU A 71 22.38 -19.91 -10.12
C LEU A 71 21.91 -18.55 -10.68
N PHE A 72 22.34 -17.42 -10.11
CA PHE A 72 22.06 -16.12 -10.71
C PHE A 72 22.71 -16.01 -12.10
N PRO A 73 22.05 -15.38 -13.10
CA PRO A 73 22.64 -15.19 -14.41
C PRO A 73 23.98 -14.46 -14.34
N PRO A 74 24.97 -14.83 -15.16
CA PRO A 74 26.28 -14.18 -15.16
C PRO A 74 26.13 -12.68 -15.46
N GLY A 75 26.59 -11.83 -14.54
CA GLY A 75 26.49 -10.37 -14.62
C GLY A 75 25.46 -9.72 -13.69
N LEU A 76 24.65 -10.51 -12.97
CA LEU A 76 23.63 -10.00 -12.05
C LEU A 76 24.03 -10.24 -10.58
N ASP A 77 24.79 -9.31 -10.02
CA ASP A 77 25.18 -9.34 -8.60
C ASP A 77 23.96 -9.16 -7.67
N PRO A 78 23.77 -9.99 -6.62
CA PRO A 78 22.63 -9.89 -5.71
C PRO A 78 22.47 -8.53 -5.04
N ILE A 79 23.57 -7.86 -4.68
CA ILE A 79 23.53 -6.52 -4.08
C ILE A 79 23.08 -5.49 -5.11
N SER A 80 23.57 -5.58 -6.35
CA SER A 80 23.10 -4.76 -7.47
C SER A 80 21.61 -4.95 -7.77
N LEU A 81 21.11 -6.19 -7.73
CA LEU A 81 19.69 -6.48 -7.90
C LEU A 81 18.85 -5.91 -6.74
N LEU A 82 19.29 -6.08 -5.49
CA LEU A 82 18.63 -5.48 -4.32
C LEU A 82 18.61 -3.95 -4.40
N ALA A 83 19.69 -3.32 -4.87
CA ALA A 83 19.73 -1.88 -5.11
C ALA A 83 18.71 -1.45 -6.17
N ARG A 84 18.58 -2.20 -7.27
CA ARG A 84 17.59 -1.93 -8.32
C ARG A 84 16.17 -2.11 -7.81
N VAL A 85 15.89 -3.18 -7.08
CA VAL A 85 14.57 -3.46 -6.52
C VAL A 85 14.18 -2.39 -5.51
N THR A 86 15.08 -2.02 -4.59
CA THR A 86 14.82 -0.95 -3.62
C THR A 86 14.60 0.42 -4.26
N CYS A 87 15.21 0.69 -5.42
CA CYS A 87 15.00 1.94 -6.16
C CYS A 87 13.78 1.95 -7.09
N ASN A 88 13.34 0.78 -7.59
CA ASN A 88 12.34 0.68 -8.65
C ASN A 88 11.07 -0.07 -8.23
N CYS A 89 10.98 -0.55 -6.98
CA CYS A 89 9.78 -1.19 -6.50
C CYS A 89 8.67 -0.17 -6.18
N PHE A 90 7.44 -0.57 -6.44
CA PHE A 90 6.23 0.18 -6.16
C PHE A 90 5.46 -0.50 -5.03
N GLY A 91 4.94 0.29 -4.10
CA GLY A 91 3.94 -0.18 -3.16
C GLY A 91 2.66 -0.53 -3.91
N ILE A 92 2.15 -1.74 -3.69
CA ILE A 92 0.87 -2.17 -4.22
C ILE A 92 -0.16 -1.92 -3.14
N SER A 93 -1.16 -1.11 -3.47
CA SER A 93 -2.26 -0.83 -2.56
C SER A 93 -3.57 -1.47 -3.00
N ASP A 94 -4.44 -1.75 -2.03
CA ASP A 94 -5.81 -2.14 -2.30
C ASP A 94 -6.69 -0.93 -2.69
N GLY A 95 -8.00 -1.15 -2.81
CA GLY A 95 -8.97 -0.08 -3.15
C GLY A 95 -9.12 1.01 -2.10
N GLU A 96 -8.48 0.86 -0.95
CA GLU A 96 -8.47 1.80 0.18
C GLU A 96 -7.08 2.43 0.37
N LEU A 97 -6.21 2.30 -0.62
CA LEU A 97 -4.81 2.76 -0.59
C LEU A 97 -3.96 2.14 0.53
N GLN A 98 -4.43 1.07 1.18
CA GLN A 98 -3.62 0.33 2.14
C GLN A 98 -2.57 -0.49 1.40
N VAL A 99 -1.31 -0.36 1.79
CA VAL A 99 -0.21 -1.08 1.14
C VAL A 99 -0.30 -2.56 1.52
N VAL A 100 -0.68 -3.38 0.55
CA VAL A 100 -0.84 -4.84 0.68
C VAL A 100 0.35 -5.62 0.12
N GLY A 101 1.28 -4.94 -0.53
CA GLY A 101 2.40 -5.59 -1.18
C GLY A 101 3.41 -4.63 -1.79
N VAL A 102 4.41 -5.21 -2.43
CA VAL A 102 5.44 -4.50 -3.19
C VAL A 102 5.63 -5.23 -4.51
N GLY A 103 5.80 -4.49 -5.60
CA GLY A 103 6.00 -5.06 -6.92
C GLY A 103 6.98 -4.28 -7.79
N LEU A 104 7.52 -4.95 -8.80
CA LEU A 104 8.36 -4.37 -9.84
C LEU A 104 7.58 -4.40 -11.16
N TYR A 105 7.54 -3.27 -11.87
CA TYR A 105 6.78 -3.10 -13.10
C TYR A 105 7.66 -2.64 -14.29
N PRO A 106 8.56 -3.50 -14.81
CA PRO A 106 9.25 -3.21 -16.07
C PRO A 106 8.23 -3.19 -17.22
N ARG A 107 8.51 -2.45 -18.31
CA ARG A 107 7.56 -1.94 -19.35
C ARG A 107 6.47 -2.90 -19.91
N ARG A 108 6.49 -4.21 -19.64
CA ARG A 108 5.45 -5.20 -20.02
C ARG A 108 5.11 -6.27 -18.97
N LEU A 109 5.60 -6.17 -17.73
CA LEU A 109 5.33 -7.16 -16.68
C LEU A 109 4.95 -6.52 -15.35
N THR A 110 4.11 -7.25 -14.60
CA THR A 110 3.83 -7.02 -13.18
C THR A 110 4.41 -8.19 -12.38
N ILE A 111 5.54 -7.99 -11.69
CA ILE A 111 6.00 -8.93 -10.66
C ILE A 111 5.56 -8.36 -9.32
N SER A 112 4.45 -8.88 -8.78
CA SER A 112 3.89 -8.45 -7.50
C SER A 112 4.10 -9.49 -6.41
N TYR A 113 4.41 -9.02 -5.20
CA TYR A 113 4.31 -9.82 -3.98
C TYR A 113 3.36 -9.14 -3.01
N THR A 114 2.29 -9.84 -2.62
CA THR A 114 1.40 -9.42 -1.53
C THR A 114 1.85 -10.10 -0.25
N ASP A 115 2.40 -9.32 0.69
CA ASP A 115 2.51 -9.77 2.07
C ASP A 115 1.09 -9.72 2.64
N ILE A 116 0.43 -10.88 2.73
CA ILE A 116 -0.70 -10.95 3.64
C ILE A 116 -0.07 -10.84 5.04
N LEU A 117 -0.11 -9.66 5.64
CA LEU A 117 0.07 -9.45 7.08
C LEU A 117 -1.09 -10.15 7.83
N ALA A 118 -1.28 -11.44 7.59
CA ALA A 118 -2.20 -12.31 8.30
C ALA A 118 -1.58 -12.64 9.65
N THR A 119 -1.55 -11.67 10.54
CA THR A 119 -1.65 -12.00 11.96
C THR A 119 -3.04 -12.58 12.22
N SER A 120 -3.13 -13.57 13.12
CA SER A 120 -4.40 -14.18 13.54
C SER A 120 -5.41 -13.12 13.96
N LYS A 121 -6.71 -13.41 13.86
CA LYS A 121 -7.79 -12.45 14.17
C LYS A 121 -7.61 -11.78 15.54
N GLU A 122 -7.25 -12.52 16.58
CA GLU A 122 -6.92 -11.95 17.90
C GLU A 122 -5.71 -11.01 17.90
N ARG A 123 -4.61 -11.36 17.21
CA ARG A 123 -3.42 -10.49 17.14
C ARG A 123 -3.69 -9.21 16.35
N ARG A 124 -4.60 -9.25 15.36
CA ARG A 124 -5.03 -8.05 14.62
C ARG A 124 -5.78 -7.09 15.53
N SER A 125 -6.76 -7.57 16.29
CA SER A 125 -7.53 -6.72 17.23
C SER A 125 -6.63 -6.02 18.24
N GLN A 126 -5.69 -6.74 18.87
CA GLN A 126 -4.80 -6.14 19.86
C GLN A 126 -3.84 -5.09 19.26
N VAL A 127 -3.35 -5.33 18.04
CA VAL A 127 -2.53 -4.35 17.30
C VAL A 127 -3.34 -3.10 16.96
N TRP A 128 -4.62 -3.24 16.61
CA TRP A 128 -5.49 -2.09 16.34
C TRP A 128 -5.81 -1.31 17.62
N GLU A 129 -6.03 -1.96 18.76
CA GLU A 129 -6.25 -1.29 20.05
C GLU A 129 -5.04 -0.46 20.48
N GLU A 130 -3.84 -1.06 20.42
CA GLU A 130 -2.59 -0.36 20.73
C GLU A 130 -2.34 0.82 19.76
N LEU A 131 -2.56 0.60 18.45
CA LEU A 131 -2.41 1.64 17.43
C LEU A 131 -3.39 2.79 17.66
N LEU A 132 -4.64 2.49 18.01
CA LEU A 132 -5.66 3.48 18.29
C LEU A 132 -5.27 4.31 19.52
N GLN A 133 -4.88 3.64 20.61
CA GLN A 133 -4.50 4.30 21.86
C GLN A 133 -3.30 5.25 21.67
N GLU A 134 -2.24 4.78 21.01
CA GLU A 134 -1.05 5.60 20.72
C GLU A 134 -1.38 6.76 19.78
N SER A 135 -2.18 6.52 18.74
CA SER A 135 -2.60 7.56 17.81
C SER A 135 -3.41 8.65 18.53
N GLN A 136 -4.35 8.27 19.40
CA GLN A 136 -5.13 9.21 20.20
C GLN A 136 -4.26 10.01 21.18
N ALA A 137 -3.32 9.35 21.86
CA ALA A 137 -2.41 10.00 22.79
C ALA A 137 -1.53 11.04 22.10
N LEU A 138 -1.01 10.71 20.91
CA LEU A 138 -0.22 11.62 20.09
C LEU A 138 -1.07 12.78 19.55
N LEU A 139 -2.27 12.52 19.04
CA LEU A 139 -3.18 13.57 18.57
C LEU A 139 -3.56 14.55 19.69
N HIS A 140 -3.81 14.05 20.90
CA HIS A 140 -4.11 14.90 22.05
C HIS A 140 -2.88 15.71 22.49
N ARG A 141 -1.69 15.08 22.52
CA ARG A 141 -0.44 15.73 22.94
C ARG A 141 -0.05 16.90 22.02
N TYR A 142 -0.33 16.78 20.73
CA TYR A 142 0.09 17.76 19.73
C TYR A 142 -1.04 18.65 19.19
N ALA A 143 -2.25 18.56 19.76
CA ALA A 143 -3.44 19.28 19.27
C ALA A 143 -3.24 20.79 19.13
N ASP A 144 -2.55 21.41 20.10
CA ASP A 144 -2.32 22.86 20.13
C ASP A 144 -1.01 23.30 19.45
N VAL A 145 -0.16 22.34 19.11
CA VAL A 145 1.20 22.59 18.58
C VAL A 145 1.24 22.41 17.07
N ILE A 146 0.57 21.36 16.58
CA ILE A 146 0.61 21.00 15.17
C ILE A 146 -0.76 21.29 14.56
N PRO A 147 -0.85 22.18 13.55
CA PRO A 147 -2.11 22.45 12.88
C PRO A 147 -2.76 21.17 12.35
N GLY A 148 -4.10 21.07 12.41
CA GLY A 148 -4.83 19.90 11.91
C GLY A 148 -4.59 19.58 10.42
N ARG A 149 -4.12 20.56 9.65
CA ARG A 149 -3.67 20.42 8.26
C ARG A 149 -2.21 19.95 8.12
N ASN A 150 -1.58 19.47 9.17
CA ASN A 150 -0.23 18.91 9.02
C ASN A 150 -0.32 17.49 8.47
N PHE A 151 0.53 17.15 7.50
CA PHE A 151 0.55 15.82 6.87
C PHE A 151 0.73 14.68 7.90
N TYR A 152 1.53 14.88 8.94
CA TYR A 152 1.72 13.87 9.99
C TYR A 152 0.46 13.68 10.85
N VAL A 153 -0.29 14.76 11.12
CA VAL A 153 -1.57 14.68 11.83
C VAL A 153 -2.60 13.91 11.01
N LEU A 154 -2.67 14.15 9.70
CA LEU A 154 -3.55 13.41 8.80
C LEU A 154 -3.18 11.93 8.74
N ARG A 155 -1.89 11.61 8.62
CA ARG A 155 -1.43 10.21 8.61
C ARG A 155 -1.80 9.49 9.92
N LEU A 156 -1.68 10.17 11.04
CA LEU A 156 -2.05 9.65 12.36
C LEU A 156 -3.59 9.48 12.49
N LEU A 157 -4.37 10.42 11.95
CA LEU A 157 -5.83 10.30 11.87
C LEU A 157 -6.28 9.15 10.97
N ASN A 158 -5.57 8.85 9.88
CA ASN A 158 -5.82 7.67 9.05
C ASN A 158 -5.57 6.37 9.80
N LEU A 159 -4.41 6.26 10.47
CA LEU A 159 -4.08 5.08 11.27
C LEU A 159 -5.11 4.87 12.39
N ALA A 160 -5.54 5.94 13.06
CA ALA A 160 -6.62 5.88 14.05
C ALA A 160 -7.94 5.44 13.41
N MET A 161 -8.28 5.94 12.22
CA MET A 161 -9.50 5.56 11.50
C MET A 161 -9.49 4.09 11.06
N ASP A 162 -8.36 3.60 10.53
CA ASP A 162 -8.18 2.19 10.16
C ASP A 162 -8.36 1.27 11.37
N ALA A 163 -7.82 1.69 12.52
CA ALA A 163 -8.00 0.99 13.79
C ALA A 163 -9.46 1.02 14.25
N CYS A 164 -10.11 2.19 14.23
CA CYS A 164 -11.54 2.37 14.54
C CYS A 164 -12.43 1.45 13.68
N ILE A 165 -12.21 1.43 12.36
CA ILE A 165 -12.93 0.55 11.42
C ILE A 165 -12.68 -0.91 11.74
N SER A 166 -11.44 -1.27 12.07
CA SER A 166 -11.08 -2.65 12.38
C SER A 166 -11.61 -3.13 13.73
N LEU A 167 -11.92 -2.22 14.66
CA LEU A 167 -12.42 -2.47 16.01
C LEU A 167 -13.92 -2.24 16.18
N ASP A 168 -14.60 -1.76 15.14
CA ASP A 168 -15.99 -1.30 15.18
C ASP A 168 -16.26 -0.14 16.21
N ASP A 169 -15.25 0.68 16.51
CA ASP A 169 -15.33 1.82 17.44
C ASP A 169 -15.10 3.17 16.70
N TYR A 170 -16.17 3.93 16.46
CA TYR A 170 -16.18 5.00 15.45
C TYR A 170 -16.29 6.44 15.98
N GLU A 171 -16.19 6.67 17.29
CA GLU A 171 -16.36 8.01 17.89
C GLU A 171 -15.35 9.03 17.32
N TYR A 172 -14.11 8.59 17.07
CA TYR A 172 -13.02 9.43 16.53
C TYR A 172 -13.18 9.81 15.05
N SER A 173 -14.05 9.10 14.32
CA SER A 173 -14.20 9.25 12.88
C SER A 173 -14.67 10.66 12.49
N ASN A 174 -15.56 11.29 13.29
CA ASN A 174 -16.07 12.63 12.99
C ASN A 174 -14.98 13.72 12.98
N ARG A 175 -13.96 13.64 13.85
CA ARG A 175 -12.85 14.62 13.88
C ARG A 175 -11.91 14.47 12.69
N ALA A 176 -11.70 13.24 12.23
CA ALA A 176 -10.90 12.98 11.04
C ALA A 176 -11.58 13.56 9.80
N LEU A 177 -12.91 13.41 9.66
CA LEU A 177 -13.69 13.94 8.54
C LEU A 177 -13.52 15.45 8.31
N GLU A 178 -13.42 16.26 9.38
CA GLU A 178 -13.22 17.71 9.25
C GLU A 178 -11.82 18.08 8.75
N SER A 179 -10.80 17.34 9.16
CA SER A 179 -9.40 17.57 8.78
C SER A 179 -9.16 17.26 7.29
N TYR A 180 -9.91 16.27 6.78
CA TYR A 180 -9.81 15.72 5.44
C TYR A 180 -10.34 16.65 4.33
N LYS A 181 -11.33 17.50 4.63
CA LYS A 181 -11.95 18.44 3.68
C LYS A 181 -11.00 19.44 3.00
N PHE A 182 -9.77 19.62 3.48
CA PHE A 182 -8.92 20.75 3.07
C PHE A 182 -7.59 20.34 2.42
N TYR A 183 -7.30 19.05 2.24
CA TYR A 183 -5.94 18.63 1.89
C TYR A 183 -5.68 18.31 0.43
N PHE A 184 -6.63 17.68 -0.25
CA PHE A 184 -6.44 17.28 -1.63
C PHE A 184 -7.35 18.09 -2.54
N SER A 185 -6.76 18.82 -3.48
CA SER A 185 -7.49 19.46 -4.56
C SER A 185 -7.97 18.41 -5.56
N ASP A 186 -9.18 18.60 -6.09
CA ASP A 186 -9.72 17.72 -7.13
C ASP A 186 -9.02 17.95 -8.48
N PRO A 187 -8.78 16.89 -9.29
CA PRO A 187 -8.95 15.46 -9.00
C PRO A 187 -7.63 14.81 -8.50
N HIS A 188 -7.67 14.13 -7.34
CA HIS A 188 -6.52 13.40 -6.78
C HIS A 188 -6.94 12.03 -6.22
N LEU A 189 -6.12 10.98 -6.40
CA LEU A 189 -6.45 9.60 -6.02
C LEU A 189 -6.80 9.44 -4.54
N PHE A 190 -6.05 10.12 -3.67
CA PHE A 190 -6.28 10.06 -2.23
C PHE A 190 -7.59 10.73 -1.81
N ARG A 191 -8.12 11.67 -2.62
CA ARG A 191 -9.41 12.31 -2.36
C ARG A 191 -10.56 11.32 -2.57
N ALA A 192 -10.46 10.45 -3.57
CA ALA A 192 -11.46 9.42 -3.83
C ALA A 192 -11.56 8.41 -2.68
N VAL A 193 -10.42 7.95 -2.17
CA VAL A 193 -10.35 6.98 -1.07
C VAL A 193 -10.80 7.60 0.25
N GLU A 194 -10.41 8.84 0.51
CA GLU A 194 -10.95 9.62 1.62
C GLU A 194 -12.49 9.65 1.57
N LEU A 195 -13.07 10.06 0.44
CA LEU A 195 -14.53 10.12 0.26
C LEU A 195 -15.20 8.75 0.39
N LEU A 196 -14.51 7.68 0.00
CA LEU A 196 -14.99 6.30 0.19
C LEU A 196 -15.07 5.95 1.68
N TRP A 197 -14.05 6.29 2.47
CA TRP A 197 -14.06 6.12 3.92
C TRP A 197 -15.14 6.98 4.59
N VAL A 198 -15.22 8.26 4.21
CA VAL A 198 -16.27 9.17 4.69
C VAL A 198 -17.66 8.62 4.43
N GLY A 199 -17.92 8.16 3.21
CA GLY A 199 -19.21 7.60 2.83
C GLY A 199 -19.55 6.33 3.59
N LYS A 200 -18.59 5.43 3.82
CA LYS A 200 -18.78 4.22 4.63
C LYS A 200 -19.17 4.57 6.07
N LEU A 201 -18.49 5.53 6.67
CA LEU A 201 -18.76 6.00 8.04
C LEU A 201 -20.15 6.64 8.14
N GLN A 202 -20.49 7.54 7.23
CA GLN A 202 -21.81 8.16 7.17
C GLN A 202 -22.92 7.12 6.99
N HIS A 203 -22.70 6.12 6.13
CA HIS A 203 -23.65 5.03 5.91
C HIS A 203 -23.85 4.19 7.18
N TYR A 204 -22.79 3.90 7.93
CA TYR A 204 -22.88 3.15 9.19
C TYR A 204 -23.60 3.94 10.29
N LEU A 205 -23.38 5.26 10.35
CA LEU A 205 -24.08 6.18 11.26
C LEU A 205 -25.51 6.52 10.82
N SER A 206 -26.06 5.82 9.83
CA SER A 206 -27.39 6.08 9.24
C SER A 206 -27.58 7.48 8.66
N ARG A 207 -26.50 8.20 8.36
CA ARG A 207 -26.51 9.51 7.67
C ARG A 207 -26.52 9.29 6.16
N LEU A 208 -27.58 8.64 5.67
CA LEU A 208 -27.66 8.10 4.31
C LEU A 208 -27.51 9.18 3.23
N GLU A 209 -28.06 10.37 3.44
CA GLU A 209 -27.99 11.46 2.45
C GLU A 209 -26.56 11.97 2.27
N GLU A 210 -25.84 12.14 3.38
CA GLU A 210 -24.43 12.52 3.35
C GLU A 210 -23.58 11.41 2.73
N ALA A 211 -23.84 10.15 3.12
CA ALA A 211 -23.16 8.98 2.58
C ALA A 211 -23.29 8.89 1.06
N GLN A 212 -24.51 9.10 0.54
CA GLN A 212 -24.76 9.14 -0.90
C GLN A 212 -23.93 10.25 -1.57
N GLY A 213 -23.88 11.44 -0.98
CA GLY A 213 -23.08 12.56 -1.49
C GLY A 213 -21.59 12.21 -1.58
N SER A 214 -21.04 11.62 -0.52
CA SER A 214 -19.63 11.20 -0.46
C SER A 214 -19.32 10.09 -1.47
N PHE A 215 -20.16 9.05 -1.56
CA PHE A 215 -19.96 7.99 -2.55
C PHE A 215 -20.11 8.47 -4.00
N THR A 216 -20.96 9.46 -4.25
CA THR A 216 -21.11 10.05 -5.59
C THR A 216 -19.82 10.77 -5.99
N GLN A 217 -19.29 11.63 -5.11
CA GLN A 217 -18.01 12.32 -5.37
C GLN A 217 -16.85 11.34 -5.53
N ALA A 218 -16.77 10.31 -4.67
CA ALA A 218 -15.77 9.25 -4.80
C ALA A 218 -15.87 8.55 -6.17
N TYR A 219 -17.08 8.20 -6.59
CA TYR A 219 -17.32 7.55 -7.88
C TYR A 219 -16.89 8.42 -9.06
N ASP A 220 -17.19 9.72 -9.04
CA ASP A 220 -16.82 10.64 -10.11
C ASP A 220 -15.30 10.76 -10.27
N ILE A 221 -14.56 10.82 -9.16
CA ILE A 221 -13.09 10.84 -9.19
C ILE A 221 -12.52 9.48 -9.62
N MET A 222 -13.07 8.36 -9.12
CA MET A 222 -12.61 7.01 -9.49
C MET A 222 -12.88 6.67 -10.95
N LYS A 223 -13.99 7.17 -11.51
CA LYS A 223 -14.31 7.04 -12.93
C LYS A 223 -13.22 7.64 -13.81
N VAL A 224 -12.65 8.78 -13.42
CA VAL A 224 -11.57 9.45 -14.16
C VAL A 224 -10.21 8.79 -13.91
N THR A 225 -9.91 8.45 -12.65
CA THR A 225 -8.57 7.96 -12.25
C THR A 225 -8.34 6.49 -12.56
N HIS A 226 -9.35 5.63 -12.37
CA HIS A 226 -9.24 4.18 -12.53
C HIS A 226 -10.05 3.64 -13.73
N GLY A 227 -11.02 4.41 -14.22
CA GLY A 227 -11.96 3.98 -15.26
C GLY A 227 -13.20 3.26 -14.71
N THR A 228 -14.23 3.15 -15.54
CA THR A 228 -15.54 2.58 -15.16
C THR A 228 -15.55 1.06 -15.02
N ALA A 229 -14.60 0.37 -15.65
CA ALA A 229 -14.48 -1.08 -15.65
C ALA A 229 -13.65 -1.63 -14.47
N CYS A 230 -12.96 -0.74 -13.75
CA CYS A 230 -12.12 -1.09 -12.62
C CYS A 230 -12.97 -1.69 -11.47
N THR A 231 -12.47 -2.77 -10.83
CA THR A 231 -13.19 -3.47 -9.76
C THR A 231 -13.48 -2.54 -8.58
N GLN A 232 -12.54 -1.65 -8.26
CA GLN A 232 -12.68 -0.63 -7.24
C GLN A 232 -13.82 0.35 -7.57
N THR A 233 -13.87 0.89 -8.79
CA THR A 233 -14.94 1.78 -9.25
C THR A 233 -16.32 1.10 -9.19
N ASN A 234 -16.36 -0.20 -9.50
CA ASN A 234 -17.59 -1.00 -9.39
C ASN A 234 -18.03 -1.21 -7.94
N GLU A 235 -17.08 -1.36 -7.01
CA GLU A 235 -17.41 -1.50 -5.59
C GLU A 235 -18.04 -0.21 -5.03
N VAL A 236 -17.48 0.95 -5.34
CA VAL A 236 -18.06 2.25 -4.96
C VAL A 236 -19.45 2.40 -5.54
N ARG A 237 -19.65 2.02 -6.81
CA ARG A 237 -20.97 2.02 -7.46
C ARG A 237 -21.98 1.13 -6.71
N ARG A 238 -21.56 -0.05 -6.25
CA ARG A 238 -22.41 -0.96 -5.48
C ARG A 238 -22.81 -0.34 -4.13
N LYS A 239 -21.87 0.30 -3.42
CA LYS A 239 -22.16 1.00 -2.15
C LYS A 239 -23.11 2.18 -2.37
N LEU A 240 -22.91 2.95 -3.45
CA LEU A 240 -23.81 4.03 -3.85
C LEU A 240 -25.23 3.52 -4.13
N SER A 241 -25.37 2.46 -4.92
CA SER A 241 -26.67 1.86 -5.23
C SER A 241 -27.38 1.35 -3.98
N LYS A 242 -26.65 0.69 -3.06
CA LYS A 242 -27.20 0.26 -1.77
C LYS A 242 -27.76 1.45 -0.98
N CYS A 243 -26.99 2.53 -0.88
CA CYS A 243 -27.40 3.75 -0.19
C CYS A 243 -28.65 4.39 -0.82
N GLN A 244 -28.75 4.39 -2.15
CA GLN A 244 -29.92 4.90 -2.87
C GLN A 244 -31.17 4.03 -2.65
N THR A 245 -31.03 2.71 -2.60
CA THR A 245 -32.13 1.79 -2.26
C THR A 245 -32.61 2.01 -0.83
N GLU A 246 -31.71 2.16 0.14
CA GLU A 246 -32.06 2.45 1.54
C GLU A 246 -32.75 3.82 1.71
N LEU A 247 -32.45 4.79 0.85
CA LEU A 247 -33.13 6.09 0.76
C LEU A 247 -34.47 6.04 0.01
N GLY A 248 -34.85 4.91 -0.59
CA GLY A 248 -36.07 4.78 -1.41
C GLY A 248 -36.01 5.55 -2.74
N ARG A 249 -34.80 5.79 -3.27
CA ARG A 249 -34.57 6.57 -4.51
C ARG A 249 -34.41 5.70 -5.76
N VAL A 250 -34.48 4.36 -5.62
CA VAL A 250 -34.35 3.35 -6.69
C VAL A 250 -35.40 2.28 -6.50
#